data_AF-A0AAW6KF09-F1
#
_entry.id   AF-A0AAW6KF09-F1
#
_cell.length_a   1.000
_cell.length_b   1.000
_cell.length_c   1.000
_cell.angle_alpha   90.00
_cell.angle_beta   90.00
_cell.angle_gamma   90.00
#
_symmetry.space_group_name_H-M   'P 1'
#
loop_
_entity.id
_entity.type
_entity.pdbx_description
1 polymer ?
#
loop_
_entity_poly.entity_id
_entity_poly.type
_entity_poly.pdbx_seq_one_letter_code
_entity_poly.pdbx_strand_id
1 'polypeptide(L)' 'QAEQIVQVLELRWKGEPLPEAMPKFKLKGVLGSLGKKAGFGLVAERPLIGRVPRLLKSGLLWMYKHHNG' A
#
# COMPACT_ATOMS: atom_id res chain seq x y z
N GLN A 1 -0.75 0.07 7.67
CA GLN A 1 -0.38 0.10 9.10
C GLN A 1 -1.30 1.05 9.87
N ALA A 2 -1.57 2.27 9.39
CA ALA A 2 -2.54 3.18 10.02
C ALA A 2 -3.91 2.54 10.27
N GLU A 3 -4.47 1.80 9.31
CA GLU A 3 -5.73 1.05 9.49
C GLU A 3 -5.71 0.10 10.70
N GLN A 4 -4.60 -0.61 10.91
CA GLN A 4 -4.44 -1.51 12.07
C GLN A 4 -4.37 -0.72 13.38
N ILE A 5 -3.79 0.49 13.37
CA ILE A 5 -3.74 1.37 14.54
C ILE A 5 -5.14 1.88 14.88
N VAL A 6 -5.90 2.33 13.88
CA VAL A 6 -7.28 2.79 14.06
C VAL A 6 -8.14 1.69 14.66
N GLN A 7 -8.06 0.47 14.13
CA GLN A 7 -8.79 -0.68 14.66
C GLN A 7 -8.49 -0.95 16.15
N VAL A 8 -7.22 -0.90 16.56
CA VAL A 8 -6.82 -1.08 17.97
C VAL A 8 -7.38 0.04 18.85
N LEU A 9 -7.35 1.28 18.39
CA LEU A 9 -7.87 2.43 19.14
C LEU A 9 -9.39 2.33 19.33
N GLU A 10 -10.13 1.91 18.30
CA GLU A 10 -11.59 1.71 18.37
C GLU A 10 -11.97 0.60 19.34
N LEU A 11 -11.28 -0.55 19.29
CA LEU A 11 -11.53 -1.67 20.20
C LEU A 11 -11.27 -1.26 21.66
N ARG A 12 -10.18 -0.54 21.93
CA ARG A 12 -9.88 -0.01 23.26
C ARG A 12 -10.92 1.00 23.74
N TRP A 13 -11.39 1.87 22.85
CA TRP A 13 -12.43 2.84 23.17
C TRP A 13 -13.75 2.17 23.56
N LYS A 14 -14.09 1.05 22.91
CA LYS A 14 -15.29 0.26 23.19
C LYS A 14 -15.14 -0.74 24.36
N GLY A 15 -13.92 -0.92 24.88
CA GLY A 15 -13.63 -1.91 25.91
C GLY A 15 -13.67 -3.36 25.40
N GLU A 16 -13.54 -3.57 24.08
CA GLU A 16 -13.54 -4.89 23.46
C GLU A 16 -12.14 -5.53 23.52
N PRO A 17 -12.04 -6.87 23.61
CA PRO A 17 -10.76 -7.55 23.62
C PRO A 17 -10.02 -7.35 22.29
N LEU A 18 -8.70 -7.16 22.39
CA LEU A 18 -7.84 -7.11 21.20
C LEU A 18 -7.74 -8.49 20.55
N PRO A 19 -7.62 -8.57 19.22
CA PRO A 19 -7.36 -9.84 18.55
C PRO A 19 -6.06 -10.46 19.04
N GLU A 20 -6.07 -11.79 19.24
CA GLU A 20 -4.92 -12.56 19.75
C GLU A 20 -3.66 -12.44 18.87
N ALA A 21 -3.85 -12.23 17.57
CA ALA A 21 -2.77 -11.98 16.62
C ALA A 21 -3.15 -10.87 15.65
N MET A 22 -2.21 -9.95 15.42
CA MET A 22 -2.38 -8.89 14.41
C MET A 22 -2.22 -9.47 13.00
N PRO A 23 -3.01 -8.98 12.02
CA PRO A 23 -2.86 -9.43 10.65
C PRO A 23 -1.46 -9.10 10.12
N LYS A 24 -0.85 -10.06 9.41
CA LYS A 24 0.49 -9.90 8.83
C LYS A 24 0.52 -8.70 7.89
N PHE A 25 1.63 -7.96 7.93
CA PHE A 25 1.83 -6.86 7.00
C PHE A 25 1.93 -7.39 5.57
N LYS A 26 0.99 -6.98 4.71
CA LYS A 26 1.01 -7.35 3.29
C LYS A 26 1.96 -6.44 2.53
N LEU A 27 3.16 -6.94 2.23
CA LEU A 27 4.10 -6.27 1.34
C LEU A 27 3.54 -6.28 -0.08
N LYS A 28 3.13 -5.11 -0.59
CA LYS A 28 2.54 -4.98 -1.94
C LYS A 28 3.59 -4.91 -3.06
N GLY A 29 4.87 -4.77 -2.71
CA GLY A 29 5.98 -4.60 -3.65
C GLY A 29 6.64 -3.22 -3.57
N VAL A 30 7.75 -3.03 -4.29
CA VAL A 30 8.54 -1.80 -4.31
C VAL A 30 8.60 -1.27 -5.75
N LEU A 31 8.30 0.02 -5.96
CA LEU A 31 8.34 0.67 -7.27
C LEU A 31 9.28 1.89 -7.24
N GLY A 32 10.24 1.93 -8.17
CA GLY A 32 11.24 2.98 -8.35
C GLY A 32 11.21 3.62 -9.75
N SER A 33 11.90 4.76 -9.92
CA SER A 33 11.99 5.49 -11.20
C SER A 33 13.41 5.43 -11.75
N LEU A 34 13.54 5.23 -13.07
CA LEU A 34 14.77 5.35 -13.85
C LEU A 34 14.65 6.59 -14.74
N GLY A 35 14.71 7.77 -14.13
CA GLY A 35 14.60 9.06 -14.83
C GLY A 35 13.21 9.38 -15.40
N LYS A 36 13.14 10.36 -16.32
CA LYS A 36 11.85 10.89 -16.84
C LYS A 36 11.03 9.87 -17.63
N LYS A 37 11.66 8.87 -18.24
CA LYS A 37 11.01 7.99 -19.24
C LYS A 37 10.76 6.55 -18.78
N ALA A 38 11.35 6.10 -17.66
CA ALA A 38 11.27 4.70 -17.25
C ALA A 38 11.11 4.54 -15.73
N GLY A 39 10.63 3.37 -15.32
CA GLY A 39 10.60 2.93 -13.92
C GLY A 39 10.87 1.43 -13.82
N PHE A 40 11.04 0.96 -12.60
CA PHE A 40 11.21 -0.45 -12.27
C PHE A 40 10.41 -0.78 -11.01
N GLY A 41 10.13 -2.04 -10.77
CA GLY A 41 9.65 -2.46 -9.48
C GLY A 41 9.30 -3.93 -9.41
N LEU A 42 9.14 -4.40 -8.18
CA LEU A 42 8.63 -5.72 -7.87
C LEU A 42 7.19 -5.55 -7.44
N VAL A 43 6.26 -6.18 -8.15
CA VAL A 43 4.84 -6.24 -7.75
C VAL A 43 4.47 -7.70 -7.65
N ALA A 44 3.99 -8.13 -6.49
CA ALA A 44 3.68 -9.54 -6.22
C ALA A 44 4.80 -10.49 -6.71
N GLU A 45 6.05 -10.18 -6.34
CA GLU A 45 7.27 -10.94 -6.65
C GLU A 45 7.65 -11.00 -8.15
N ARG A 46 6.93 -10.31 -9.03
CA ARG A 46 7.27 -10.23 -10.46
C ARG A 46 8.03 -8.95 -10.78
N PRO A 47 9.18 -9.03 -11.48
CA PRO A 47 9.92 -7.85 -11.92
C PRO A 47 9.16 -7.15 -13.07
N LEU A 48 8.90 -5.87 -12.90
CA LEU A 48 8.30 -5.00 -13.91
C LEU A 48 9.31 -3.90 -14.28
N ILE A 49 9.50 -3.68 -15.59
CA ILE A 49 10.46 -2.69 -16.13
C ILE A 49 9.77 -1.89 -17.24
N GLY A 50 10.25 -0.68 -17.53
CA GLY A 50 9.82 0.13 -18.67
C GLY A 50 8.71 1.12 -18.31
N ARG A 51 7.69 1.24 -19.17
CA ARG A 51 6.60 2.23 -18.99
C ARG A 51 5.51 1.77 -18.01
N VAL A 52 5.35 0.45 -17.83
CA VAL A 52 4.29 -0.14 -16.99
C VAL A 52 4.43 0.25 -15.50
N PRO A 53 5.62 0.22 -14.85
CA PRO A 53 5.78 0.67 -13.47
C PRO A 53 5.38 2.15 -13.26
N ARG A 54 5.63 3.01 -14.25
CA ARG A 54 5.27 4.43 -14.18
C ARG A 54 3.75 4.62 -14.19
N LEU A 55 3.06 3.91 -15.08
CA LEU A 55 1.60 3.94 -15.18
C LEU A 55 0.94 3.43 -13.89
N LEU A 56 1.45 2.33 -13.33
CA LEU A 56 0.97 1.78 -12.06
C LEU A 56 1.18 2.75 -10.90
N LYS A 57 2.35 3.40 -10.81
CA LYS A 57 2.63 4.40 -9.78
C LYS A 57 1.71 5.61 -9.89
N SER A 58 1.46 6.12 -11.10
CA SER A 58 0.52 7.24 -11.30
C SER A 58 -0.93 6.84 -11.01
N GLY A 59 -1.34 5.62 -11.38
CA GLY A 59 -2.70 5.12 -11.10
C GLY A 59 -2.95 4.94 -9.60
N LEU A 60 -1.98 4.40 -8.87
CA LEU A 60 -2.05 4.29 -7.40
C LEU A 60 -2.18 5.66 -6.74
N LEU A 61 -1.40 6.65 -7.19
CA LEU A 61 -1.46 8.01 -6.67
C LEU A 61 -2.80 8.70 -6.97
N TRP A 62 -3.31 8.53 -8.19
CA TRP A 62 -4.62 9.03 -8.59
C TRP A 62 -5.73 8.43 -7.73
N MET A 63 -5.71 7.12 -7.54
CA MET A 63 -6.64 6.43 -6.64
C MET A 63 -6.53 7.00 -5.23
N TYR A 64 -5.33 7.11 -4.66
CA TYR A 64 -5.15 7.69 -3.32
C TYR A 64 -5.72 9.11 -3.17
N LYS A 65 -5.60 9.93 -4.21
CA LYS A 65 -6.15 11.29 -4.22
C LYS A 65 -7.67 11.32 -4.31
N HIS A 66 -8.29 10.34 -4.97
CA HIS A 66 -9.74 10.30 -5.23
C HIS A 66 -10.50 9.27 -4.39
N HIS A 67 -9.82 8.49 -3.56
CA HIS A 67 -10.45 7.51 -2.64
C HIS A 67 -11.00 8.16 -1.36
N ASN A 68 -10.71 9.45 -1.13
CA ASN A 68 -11.27 10.26 -0.05
C ASN A 68 -12.33 11.25 -0.56
N GLY A 69 -13.07 10.88 -1.62
CA GLY A 69 -14.27 11.58 -2.08
C GLY A 69 -15.52 10.90 -1.57
#